data_AF-A0A1F6YC85-F1
#
_entry.id   AF-A0A1F6YC85-F1
#
_cell.length_a   1.000
_cell.length_b   1.000
_cell.length_c   1.000
_cell.angle_alpha   90.00
_cell.angle_beta   90.00
_cell.angle_gamma   90.00
#
_symmetry.space_group_name_H-M   'P 1'
#
loop_
_entity.id
_entity.type
_entity.pdbx_description
1 polymer ?
#
loop_
_entity_poly.entity_id
_entity_poly.type
_entity_poly.pdbx_seq_one_letter_code
_entity_poly.pdbx_strand_id
1 'polypeptide(L)'
;MEERVKNLEKEIKLIKERNLRVEADKAWETSYFRIFLISAVIYVLAVFVLYFIGSGNYFLNALVPAIGYFLSVQSLPFIKKWWIKSFNKN
;
A
#
# COMPACT_ATOMS: atom_id res chain seq x y z
N MET A 1 1.77 -29.85 -33.93
CA MET A 1 2.36 -29.79 -32.56
C MET A 1 3.14 -28.49 -32.36
N GLU A 2 3.94 -28.09 -33.34
CA GLU A 2 4.67 -26.80 -33.36
C GLU A 2 3.77 -25.56 -33.22
N GLU A 3 2.58 -25.57 -33.85
CA GLU A 3 1.64 -24.45 -33.74
C GLU A 3 1.14 -24.23 -32.31
N ARG A 4 0.91 -25.31 -31.55
CA ARG A 4 0.51 -25.23 -30.13
C ARG A 4 1.63 -24.64 -29.27
N VAL A 5 2.87 -25.06 -29.51
CA VAL A 5 4.05 -24.52 -28.81
C VAL A 5 4.20 -23.03 -29.10
N LYS A 6 4.09 -22.62 -30.36
CA LYS A 6 4.16 -21.21 -30.78
C LYS A 6 3.04 -20.35 -30.17
N ASN A 7 1.84 -20.89 -30.02
CA ASN A 7 0.74 -20.18 -29.34
C ASN A 7 0.99 -20.04 -27.84
N LEU A 8 1.48 -21.09 -27.17
CA LEU A 8 1.86 -21.03 -25.75
C LEU A 8 2.99 -20.02 -25.50
N GLU A 9 3.98 -19.93 -26.38
CA GLU A 9 5.06 -18.93 -26.28
C GLU A 9 4.52 -17.50 -26.36
N LYS A 10 3.55 -17.25 -27.25
CA LYS A 10 2.87 -15.94 -27.34
C LYS A 10 2.09 -15.62 -26.07
N GLU A 11 1.31 -16.56 -25.55
CA GLU A 11 0.57 -16.38 -24.30
C GLU A 11 1.50 -16.10 -23.12
N ILE A 12 2.61 -16.85 -23.00
CA ILE A 12 3.62 -16.62 -21.97
C ILE A 12 4.22 -15.22 -22.08
N LYS A 13 4.51 -14.75 -23.29
CA LYS A 13 5.04 -13.40 -23.51
C LYS A 13 4.04 -12.34 -23.05
N LEU A 14 2.77 -12.47 -23.42
CA LEU A 14 1.70 -11.55 -23.00
C LEU A 14 1.51 -11.55 -21.48
N ILE A 15 1.55 -12.71 -20.84
CA ILE A 15 1.46 -12.83 -19.38
C ILE A 15 2.65 -12.14 -18.70
N LYS A 16 3.88 -12.35 -19.19
CA LYS A 16 5.07 -11.69 -18.65
C LYS A 16 5.00 -10.17 -18.78
N GLU A 17 4.59 -9.67 -19.94
CA GLU A 17 4.42 -8.22 -20.17
C GLU A 17 3.37 -7.61 -19.24
N ARG A 18 2.26 -8.33 -18.99
CA ARG A 18 1.25 -7.90 -18.01
C ARG A 18 1.80 -7.93 -16.58
N ASN A 19 2.47 -9.01 -16.19
CA ASN A 19 3.00 -9.17 -14.83
C ASN A 19 4.01 -8.08 -14.51
N LEU A 20 4.86 -7.69 -15.46
CA LEU A 20 5.80 -6.58 -15.28
C LEU A 20 5.10 -5.26 -14.90
N ARG A 21 3.97 -4.94 -15.57
CA ARG A 21 3.18 -3.74 -15.24
C ARG A 21 2.58 -3.85 -13.84
N VAL A 22 1.97 -4.99 -13.53
CA VAL A 22 1.34 -5.25 -12.22
C VAL A 22 2.36 -5.23 -11.08
N GLU A 23 3.56 -5.74 -11.30
CA GLU A 23 4.64 -5.73 -10.32
C GLU A 23 5.19 -4.33 -10.08
N ALA A 24 5.32 -3.51 -11.13
CA ALA A 24 5.70 -2.11 -11.00
C ALA A 24 4.66 -1.32 -10.19
N ASP A 25 3.36 -1.50 -10.48
CA ASP A 25 2.27 -0.87 -9.71
C ASP A 25 2.30 -1.33 -8.25
N LYS A 26 2.43 -2.64 -8.01
CA LYS A 26 2.52 -3.18 -6.64
C LYS A 26 3.75 -2.66 -5.89
N ALA A 27 4.89 -2.52 -6.57
CA ALA A 27 6.10 -1.97 -5.99
C ALA A 27 5.90 -0.49 -5.59
N TRP A 28 5.21 0.29 -6.41
CA TRP A 28 4.81 1.65 -6.05
C TRP A 28 3.88 1.66 -4.84
N GLU A 29 2.85 0.82 -4.83
CA GLU A 29 1.86 0.78 -3.75
C GLU A 29 2.45 0.40 -2.40
N THR A 30 3.49 -0.44 -2.42
CA THR A 30 4.19 -0.93 -1.23
C THR A 30 5.46 -0.14 -0.92
N SER A 31 5.80 0.86 -1.74
CA SER A 31 7.01 1.66 -1.56
C SER A 31 6.95 2.49 -0.29
N TYR A 32 8.07 2.54 0.44
CA TYR A 32 8.23 3.46 1.56
C TYR A 32 8.06 4.93 1.15
N PHE A 33 8.34 5.25 -0.12
CA PHE A 33 8.13 6.58 -0.67
C PHE A 33 6.66 7.00 -0.63
N ARG A 34 5.74 6.16 -1.11
CA ARG A 34 4.29 6.43 -1.05
C ARG A 34 3.82 6.57 0.40
N ILE A 35 4.28 5.69 1.28
CA ILE A 35 3.91 5.69 2.69
C ILE A 35 4.33 7.01 3.35
N PHE A 36 5.58 7.43 3.14
CA PHE A 36 6.10 8.68 3.67
C PHE A 36 5.36 9.90 3.10
N LEU A 37 5.15 9.93 1.78
CA LEU A 37 4.44 11.01 1.10
C LEU A 37 3.01 11.18 1.65
N ILE A 38 2.25 10.09 1.76
CA ILE A 38 0.87 10.15 2.29
C ILE A 38 0.88 10.52 3.77
N SER A 39 1.80 9.98 4.57
CA SER A 39 1.94 10.34 5.99
C SER A 39 2.24 11.84 6.17
N ALA A 40 3.10 12.41 5.33
CA ALA A 40 3.41 13.83 5.33
C ALA A 40 2.19 14.69 4.94
N VAL A 41 1.45 14.27 3.90
CA VAL A 41 0.21 14.97 3.49
C VAL A 41 -0.83 14.94 4.61
N ILE A 42 -1.04 13.79 5.26
CA ILE A 42 -1.94 13.66 6.41
C ILE A 42 -1.51 14.59 7.54
N TYR A 43 -0.22 14.60 7.87
CA TYR A 43 0.31 15.47 8.91
C TYR A 43 0.04 16.95 8.62
N VAL A 44 0.37 17.41 7.40
CA VAL A 44 0.17 18.80 6.98
C VAL A 44 -1.31 19.19 7.05
N LEU A 45 -2.20 18.35 6.51
CA LEU A 45 -3.64 18.60 6.55
C LEU A 45 -4.18 18.61 7.99
N ALA A 46 -3.73 17.68 8.83
CA ALA A 46 -4.13 17.63 10.24
C ALA A 46 -3.65 18.87 11.01
N VAL A 47 -2.41 19.32 10.78
CA VAL A 47 -1.90 20.57 11.37
C VAL A 47 -2.79 21.75 10.98
N PHE A 48 -3.13 21.89 9.69
CA PHE A 48 -4.01 22.97 9.24
C PHE A 48 -5.37 22.93 9.93
N VAL A 49 -6.04 21.78 9.91
CA VAL A 49 -7.37 21.62 10.53
C VAL A 49 -7.32 21.92 12.03
N LEU A 50 -6.34 21.34 12.74
CA LEU A 50 -6.19 21.51 14.20
C LEU A 50 -5.85 22.94 14.59
N TYR A 51 -5.07 23.64 13.75
CA TYR A 51 -4.81 25.07 13.89
C TYR A 51 -6.09 25.89 13.73
N PHE A 52 -6.89 25.63 12.69
CA PHE A 52 -8.12 26.38 12.42
C PHE A 52 -9.18 26.23 13.52
N ILE A 53 -9.28 25.06 14.14
CA ILE A 53 -10.23 24.83 15.24
C ILE A 53 -9.72 25.31 16.61
N GLY A 54 -8.53 25.92 16.66
CA GLY A 54 -7.93 26.42 17.90
C GLY A 54 -7.50 25.31 18.88
N SER A 55 -7.19 24.11 18.37
CA SER A 55 -6.76 22.99 19.22
C SER A 55 -5.38 23.30 19.82
N GLY A 56 -5.25 23.21 21.15
CA GLY A 56 -3.96 23.26 21.81
C GLY A 56 -3.05 22.12 21.35
N ASN A 57 -1.73 22.35 21.30
CA ASN A 57 -0.73 21.34 20.88
C ASN A 57 -0.99 20.72 19.49
N TYR A 58 -1.56 21.48 18.55
CA TYR A 58 -1.95 21.02 17.22
C TYR A 58 -0.82 20.29 16.44
N PHE A 59 0.45 20.68 16.59
CA PHE A 59 1.58 19.97 15.98
C PHE A 59 1.76 18.54 16.51
N LEU A 60 1.56 18.32 17.81
CA LEU A 60 1.64 17.00 18.42
C LEU A 60 0.38 16.19 18.09
N ASN A 61 -0.78 16.81 18.16
CA ASN A 61 -2.05 16.16 17.85
C ASN A 61 -2.13 15.71 16.39
N ALA A 62 -1.52 16.44 15.46
CA ALA A 62 -1.42 16.06 14.05
C ALA A 62 -0.56 14.81 13.80
N LEU A 63 0.31 14.41 14.75
CA LEU A 63 1.05 13.15 14.65
C LEU A 63 0.14 11.94 14.80
N VAL A 64 -0.97 12.04 15.55
CA VAL A 64 -1.89 10.93 15.80
C VAL A 64 -2.42 10.32 14.49
N PRO A 65 -3.03 11.08 13.56
CA PRO A 65 -3.50 10.51 12.30
C PRO A 65 -2.36 10.08 11.37
N ALA A 66 -1.22 10.78 11.36
CA ALA A 66 -0.07 10.43 10.52
C ALA A 66 0.57 9.09 10.95
N ILE A 67 0.79 8.91 12.25
CA ILE A 67 1.29 7.66 12.85
C ILE A 67 0.24 6.56 12.68
N GLY A 68 -1.04 6.86 12.86
CA GLY A 68 -2.13 5.91 12.65
C GLY A 68 -2.12 5.32 11.24
N TYR A 69 -1.99 6.18 10.21
CA TYR A 69 -1.85 5.73 8.84
C TYR A 69 -0.57 4.89 8.65
N PHE A 70 0.57 5.36 9.12
CA PHE A 70 1.85 4.65 9.00
C PHE A 70 1.79 3.24 9.62
N LEU A 71 1.25 3.11 10.83
CA LEU A 71 1.07 1.82 11.50
C LEU A 71 0.06 0.94 10.78
N SER A 72 -1.01 1.49 10.22
CA SER A 72 -1.99 0.71 9.46
C SER A 72 -1.33 0.02 8.26
N VAL A 73 -0.49 0.74 7.50
CA VAL A 73 0.17 0.15 6.33
C VAL A 73 1.15 -0.95 6.72
N GLN A 74 1.89 -0.79 7.81
CA GLN A 74 2.86 -1.79 8.26
C GLN A 74 2.24 -3.00 8.98
N SER A 75 1.13 -2.81 9.69
CA SER A 75 0.46 -3.89 10.42
C SER A 75 -0.40 -4.77 9.51
N LEU A 76 -0.95 -4.21 8.42
CA LEU A 76 -1.82 -4.92 7.49
C LEU A 76 -1.23 -6.22 6.92
N PRO A 77 0.04 -6.32 6.49
CA PRO A 77 0.64 -7.57 6.03
C PRO A 77 0.66 -8.66 7.12
N PHE A 78 0.96 -8.30 8.37
CA PHE A 78 0.99 -9.23 9.49
C PHE A 78 -0.42 -9.69 9.87
N ILE A 79 -1.35 -8.74 10.05
CA ILE A 79 -2.76 -9.02 10.36
C ILE A 79 -3.39 -9.87 9.25
N LYS A 80 -3.12 -9.55 7.97
CA LYS A 80 -3.58 -10.32 6.82
C LYS A 80 -3.07 -11.76 6.87
N LYS A 81 -1.77 -11.98 7.12
CA LYS A 81 -1.20 -13.34 7.24
C LYS A 81 -1.83 -14.12 8.38
N TRP A 82 -2.03 -13.49 9.54
CA TRP A 82 -2.69 -14.10 10.68
C TRP A 82 -4.14 -14.50 10.36
N TRP A 83 -4.91 -13.59 9.76
CA TRP A 83 -6.32 -13.83 9.39
C TRP A 83 -6.47 -14.95 8.36
N ILE A 84 -5.65 -14.96 7.30
CA ILE A 84 -5.65 -16.04 6.29
C ILE A 84 -5.33 -17.40 6.93
N LYS A 85 -4.34 -17.45 7.83
CA LYS A 85 -4.00 -18.68 8.57
C LYS A 85 -5.17 -19.18 9.42
N SER A 86 -5.98 -18.29 9.97
CA SER A 86 -7.17 -18.65 10.73
C SER A 86 -8.28 -19.21 9.85
N PHE A 87 -8.38 -18.76 8.60
CA PHE A 87 -9.42 -19.20 7.65
C PHE A 87 -9.10 -20.54 6.99
N ASN A 88 -7.83 -20.76 6.62
CA ASN A 88 -7.36 -22.02 6.02
C ASN A 88 -7.17 -23.18 7.02
N LYS A 89 -7.60 -23.00 8.28
CA LYS A 89 -7.50 -24.03 9.33
C LYS A 89 -8.82 -24.82 9.52
N ASN A 90 -9.81 -24.56 8.67
CA ASN A 90 -11.03 -25.37 8.52
C ASN A 90 -11.00 -26.13 7.20
#